data_AF-A0A482VS77-F1
#
_entry.id   AF-A0A482VS77-F1
#
_cell.length_a   1.000
_cell.length_b   1.000
_cell.length_c   1.000
_cell.angle_alpha   90.00
_cell.angle_beta   90.00
_cell.angle_gamma   90.00
#
_symmetry.space_group_name_H-M   'P 1'
#
loop_
_entity.id
_entity.type
_entity.pdbx_description
1 polymer ?
#
loop_
_entity_poly.entity_id
_entity_poly.type
_entity_poly.pdbx_seq_one_letter_code
_entity_poly.pdbx_strand_id
1 'polypeptide(L)'
;MVDNRVETWNIEESNNHVELIHNCMLLCDIKISAEQFGADENYTIPLSAAVVELSMIDSYKSPEEKMNCLCSTYDLVFAEIKTAMVSVISENSERENEIPIIDNSEIIPLLMDVTVKSKLVHVFSNLFYIKSFYHKITENHVVSDILKAFETAVNRLVMTDVKNIQPTSGKIIRSMNLEEYIKITSSSDEDIINRTLADEANQRVLNLITRSTSENELY
;
A
#
# COMPACT_ATOMS: atom_id res chain seq x y z
N MET A 1 -37.64 28.08 0.33
CA MET A 1 -36.82 27.93 1.55
C MET A 1 -35.52 27.29 1.10
N VAL A 2 -34.49 28.12 0.88
CA VAL A 2 -33.15 27.63 0.55
C VAL A 2 -32.62 26.95 1.82
N ASP A 3 -32.19 25.70 1.70
CA ASP A 3 -31.79 24.86 2.81
C ASP A 3 -30.50 25.41 3.43
N ASN A 4 -30.60 26.03 4.62
CA ASN A 4 -29.49 26.59 5.38
C ASN A 4 -28.36 25.58 5.67
N ARG A 5 -28.56 24.28 5.41
CA ARG A 5 -27.51 23.26 5.49
C ARG A 5 -26.49 23.35 4.36
N VAL A 6 -26.88 23.83 3.18
CA VAL A 6 -25.98 23.92 2.02
C VAL A 6 -24.99 25.09 2.19
N GLU A 7 -25.41 26.17 2.86
CA GLU A 7 -24.56 27.35 3.08
C GLU A 7 -23.52 27.16 4.19
N THR A 8 -23.85 26.44 5.27
CA THR A 8 -22.90 26.14 6.35
C THR A 8 -21.87 25.07 5.96
N TRP A 9 -22.26 24.09 5.15
CA TRP A 9 -21.33 23.09 4.62
C TRP A 9 -20.25 23.70 3.71
N ASN A 10 -20.59 24.71 2.88
CA ASN A 10 -19.67 25.27 1.89
C ASN A 10 -18.46 26.02 2.46
N ILE A 11 -18.56 26.64 3.65
CA ILE A 11 -17.45 27.43 4.22
C ILE A 11 -16.49 26.54 5.02
N GLU A 12 -17.04 25.60 5.78
CA GLU A 12 -16.25 24.67 6.59
C GLU A 12 -15.48 23.67 5.71
N GLU A 13 -16.12 23.12 4.66
CA GLU A 13 -15.44 22.23 3.71
C GLU A 13 -14.37 22.94 2.87
N SER A 14 -14.59 24.20 2.47
CA SER A 14 -13.61 24.95 1.70
C SER A 14 -12.32 25.19 2.50
N ASN A 15 -12.45 25.51 3.79
CA ASN A 15 -11.30 25.63 4.69
C ASN A 15 -10.62 24.27 4.93
N ASN A 16 -11.41 23.20 5.16
CA ASN A 16 -10.88 21.84 5.34
C ASN A 16 -10.17 21.33 4.09
N HIS A 17 -10.61 21.73 2.90
CA HIS A 17 -10.01 21.34 1.63
C HIS A 17 -8.63 21.98 1.41
N VAL A 18 -8.49 23.27 1.72
CA VAL A 18 -7.18 23.96 1.66
C VAL A 18 -6.22 23.38 2.69
N GLU A 19 -6.70 23.12 3.90
CA GLU A 19 -5.92 22.50 4.97
C GLU A 19 -5.48 21.08 4.62
N LEU A 20 -6.37 20.26 4.06
CA LEU A 20 -6.03 18.90 3.62
C LEU A 20 -4.97 18.89 2.53
N ILE A 21 -5.11 19.74 1.51
CA ILE A 21 -4.10 19.82 0.43
C ILE A 21 -2.75 20.21 1.02
N HIS A 22 -2.73 21.23 1.90
CA HIS A 22 -1.51 21.67 2.55
C HIS A 22 -0.88 20.54 3.40
N ASN A 23 -1.69 19.85 4.20
CA ASN A 23 -1.25 18.72 5.01
C ASN A 23 -0.72 17.59 4.13
N CYS A 24 -1.44 17.17 3.08
CA CYS A 24 -0.98 16.14 2.15
C CYS A 24 0.34 16.51 1.47
N MET A 25 0.55 17.78 1.10
CA MET A 25 1.83 18.25 0.55
C MET A 25 2.96 18.13 1.58
N LEU A 26 2.76 18.61 2.81
CA LEU A 26 3.76 18.49 3.88
C LEU A 26 4.09 17.02 4.19
N LEU A 27 3.06 16.18 4.25
CA LEU A 27 3.17 14.74 4.51
C LEU A 27 3.92 14.01 3.38
N CYS A 28 3.69 14.40 2.13
CA CYS A 28 4.45 13.92 0.98
C CYS A 28 5.93 14.30 1.07
N ASP A 29 6.23 15.55 1.43
CA ASP A 29 7.60 16.07 1.49
C ASP A 29 8.45 15.37 2.56
N ILE A 30 7.85 15.03 3.69
CA ILE A 30 8.51 14.26 4.76
C ILE A 30 8.54 12.74 4.50
N LYS A 31 8.02 12.28 3.35
CA LYS A 31 7.94 10.86 2.95
C LYS A 31 7.29 9.97 4.02
N ILE A 32 6.10 10.38 4.47
CA ILE A 32 5.37 9.60 5.47
C ILE A 32 5.08 8.16 4.99
N SER A 33 5.05 7.22 5.93
CA SER A 33 4.63 5.84 5.70
C SER A 33 3.32 5.50 6.42
N ALA A 34 2.67 4.41 6.00
CA ALA A 34 1.47 3.90 6.64
C ALA A 34 1.68 3.56 8.14
N GLU A 35 2.87 3.10 8.54
CA GLU A 35 3.25 2.85 9.93
C GLU A 35 3.04 4.09 10.81
N GLN A 36 3.37 5.28 10.29
CA GLN A 36 3.23 6.54 11.02
C GLN A 36 1.76 6.98 11.18
N PHE A 37 0.85 6.41 10.40
CA PHE A 37 -0.59 6.52 10.58
C PHE A 37 -1.17 5.43 11.48
N GLY A 38 -0.33 4.54 12.01
CA GLY A 38 -0.70 3.43 12.88
C GLY A 38 -0.99 2.12 12.15
N ALA A 39 -0.52 1.94 10.90
CA ALA A 39 -0.54 0.63 10.26
C ALA A 39 0.41 -0.34 10.99
N ASP A 40 0.07 -1.63 10.95
CA ASP A 40 1.01 -2.66 11.36
C ASP A 40 2.26 -2.62 10.45
N GLU A 41 3.43 -2.81 11.08
CA GLU A 41 4.72 -2.84 10.40
C GLU A 41 4.72 -3.87 9.26
N ASN A 42 4.05 -5.02 9.45
CA ASN A 42 3.93 -6.10 8.47
C ASN A 42 3.19 -5.69 7.19
N TYR A 43 2.36 -4.64 7.26
CA TYR A 43 1.57 -4.15 6.12
C TYR A 43 2.16 -2.88 5.51
N THR A 44 3.27 -2.37 6.05
CA THR A 44 3.93 -1.16 5.57
C THR A 44 4.76 -1.48 4.33
N ILE A 45 4.06 -1.57 3.20
CA ILE A 45 4.64 -1.83 1.87
C ILE A 45 4.32 -0.68 0.89
N PRO A 46 5.08 -0.54 -0.21
CA PRO A 46 4.71 0.37 -1.28
C PRO A 46 3.41 -0.07 -1.97
N LEU A 47 2.37 0.77 -1.93
CA LEU A 47 1.06 0.53 -2.56
C LEU A 47 0.95 1.29 -3.90
N SER A 48 1.84 0.98 -4.84
CA SER A 48 2.01 1.79 -6.05
C SER A 48 0.82 1.67 -7.00
N ALA A 49 0.24 0.47 -7.11
CA ALA A 49 -0.92 0.26 -7.98
C ALA A 49 -2.14 1.00 -7.45
N ALA A 50 -2.40 0.92 -6.14
CA ALA A 50 -3.49 1.66 -5.50
C ALA A 50 -3.33 3.18 -5.63
N VAL A 51 -2.10 3.70 -5.47
CA VAL A 51 -1.80 5.13 -5.64
C VAL A 51 -2.08 5.60 -7.07
N VAL A 52 -1.66 4.83 -8.07
CA VAL A 52 -1.90 5.17 -9.48
C VAL A 52 -3.39 5.17 -9.79
N GLU A 53 -4.12 4.13 -9.37
CA GLU A 53 -5.57 4.04 -9.60
C GLU A 53 -6.30 5.23 -8.98
N LEU A 54 -6.02 5.54 -7.70
CA LEU A 54 -6.70 6.62 -7.01
C LEU A 54 -6.38 8.00 -7.61
N SER A 55 -5.16 8.21 -8.10
CA SER A 55 -4.76 9.47 -8.76
C SER A 55 -5.62 9.83 -9.98
N MET A 56 -6.30 8.83 -10.57
CA MET A 56 -7.18 9.02 -11.72
C MET A 56 -8.59 9.51 -11.35
N ILE A 57 -8.95 9.58 -10.06
CA ILE A 57 -10.32 9.89 -9.63
C ILE A 57 -10.86 11.21 -10.21
N ASP A 58 -10.00 12.22 -10.37
CA ASP A 58 -10.35 13.54 -10.91
C ASP A 58 -10.64 13.51 -12.42
N SER A 59 -10.13 12.50 -13.14
CA SER A 59 -10.37 12.35 -14.57
C SER A 59 -11.77 11.83 -14.91
N TYR A 60 -12.41 11.14 -13.97
CA TYR A 60 -13.75 10.58 -14.13
C TYR A 60 -14.83 11.65 -13.94
N LYS A 61 -15.90 11.56 -14.71
CA LYS A 61 -16.99 12.55 -14.71
C LYS A 61 -18.23 12.07 -13.99
N SER A 62 -18.54 10.77 -14.09
CA SER A 62 -19.74 10.21 -13.46
C SER A 62 -19.45 9.74 -12.02
N PRO A 63 -20.45 9.76 -11.14
CA PRO A 63 -20.30 9.28 -9.76
C PRO A 63 -20.07 7.76 -9.71
N GLU A 64 -20.56 7.01 -10.71
CA GLU A 64 -20.31 5.58 -10.85
C GLU A 64 -18.85 5.27 -11.20
N GLU A 65 -18.25 5.99 -12.15
CA GLU A 65 -16.81 5.83 -12.48
C GLU A 65 -15.93 6.18 -11.28
N LYS A 66 -16.23 7.29 -10.58
CA LYS A 66 -15.47 7.68 -9.37
C LYS A 66 -15.62 6.66 -8.25
N MET A 67 -16.81 6.11 -8.03
CA MET A 67 -16.99 5.04 -7.04
C MET A 67 -16.25 3.76 -7.44
N ASN A 68 -16.27 3.39 -8.73
CA ASN A 68 -15.52 2.23 -9.21
C ASN A 68 -14.02 2.42 -9.00
N CYS A 69 -13.49 3.62 -9.21
CA CYS A 69 -12.09 3.96 -8.88
C CYS A 69 -11.79 3.75 -7.40
N LEU A 70 -12.68 4.16 -6.48
CA LEU A 70 -12.52 3.87 -5.04
C LEU A 70 -12.53 2.37 -4.74
N CYS A 71 -13.46 1.62 -5.33
CA CYS A 71 -13.53 0.16 -5.16
C CYS A 71 -12.26 -0.53 -5.69
N SER A 72 -11.82 -0.19 -6.90
CA SER A 72 -10.60 -0.75 -7.50
C SER A 72 -9.35 -0.38 -6.70
N THR A 73 -9.25 0.86 -6.23
CA THR A 73 -8.18 1.27 -5.31
C THR A 73 -8.18 0.41 -4.06
N TYR A 74 -9.35 0.22 -3.42
CA TYR A 74 -9.50 -0.59 -2.22
C TYR A 74 -9.04 -2.04 -2.46
N ASP A 75 -9.50 -2.66 -3.53
CA ASP A 75 -9.12 -4.02 -3.92
C ASP A 75 -7.62 -4.14 -4.20
N LEU A 76 -7.01 -3.15 -4.86
CA LEU A 76 -5.58 -3.09 -5.12
C LEU A 76 -4.75 -3.04 -3.84
N VAL A 77 -5.18 -2.30 -2.81
CA VAL A 77 -4.51 -2.30 -1.51
C VAL A 77 -4.46 -3.71 -0.93
N PHE A 78 -5.58 -4.43 -0.92
CA PHE A 78 -5.59 -5.82 -0.44
C PHE A 78 -4.74 -6.75 -1.29
N ALA A 79 -4.78 -6.58 -2.62
CA ALA A 79 -4.00 -7.39 -3.54
C ALA A 79 -2.49 -7.19 -3.32
N GLU A 80 -2.03 -5.95 -3.17
CA GLU A 80 -0.62 -5.62 -2.92
C GLU A 80 -0.15 -6.19 -1.58
N ILE A 81 -0.95 -6.04 -0.51
CA ILE A 81 -0.59 -6.60 0.81
C ILE A 81 -0.51 -8.11 0.77
N LYS A 82 -1.52 -8.79 0.21
CA LYS A 82 -1.53 -10.25 0.07
C LYS A 82 -0.35 -10.75 -0.76
N THR A 83 0.01 -10.03 -1.83
CA THR A 83 1.17 -10.38 -2.67
C THR A 83 2.48 -10.28 -1.88
N ALA A 84 2.65 -9.22 -1.08
CA ALA A 84 3.81 -9.07 -0.22
C ALA A 84 3.89 -10.16 0.85
N MET A 85 2.75 -10.51 1.47
CA MET A 85 2.67 -11.60 2.45
C MET A 85 3.06 -12.93 1.85
N VAL A 86 2.48 -13.29 0.69
CA VAL A 86 2.80 -14.54 -0.01
C VAL A 86 4.28 -14.60 -0.36
N SER A 87 4.88 -13.48 -0.76
CA SER A 87 6.31 -13.42 -1.05
C SER A 87 7.15 -13.75 0.20
N VAL A 88 6.85 -13.14 1.34
CA VAL A 88 7.54 -13.40 2.61
C VAL A 88 7.34 -14.83 3.11
N ILE A 89 6.12 -15.37 2.96
CA ILE A 89 5.79 -16.74 3.35
C ILE A 89 6.53 -17.75 2.47
N SER A 90 6.57 -17.52 1.15
CA SER A 90 7.26 -18.42 0.21
C SER A 90 8.77 -18.53 0.46
N GLU A 91 9.37 -17.49 1.04
CA GLU A 91 10.78 -17.49 1.47
C GLU A 91 10.98 -18.22 2.81
N ASN A 92 9.92 -18.44 3.60
CA ASN A 92 9.96 -19.04 4.93
C ASN A 92 9.01 -20.25 5.03
N SER A 93 9.48 -21.42 4.60
CA SER A 93 8.72 -22.67 4.45
C SER A 93 7.98 -23.17 5.71
N GLU A 94 8.31 -22.66 6.89
CA GLU A 94 7.66 -23.04 8.15
C GLU A 94 6.33 -22.30 8.41
N ARG A 95 6.01 -21.24 7.66
CA ARG A 95 4.82 -20.38 7.87
C ARG A 95 3.78 -20.42 6.75
N GLU A 96 3.84 -21.42 5.86
CA GLU A 96 2.92 -21.52 4.71
C GLU A 96 1.43 -21.51 5.05
N ASN A 97 1.05 -21.88 6.28
CA ASN A 97 -0.35 -21.95 6.73
C ASN A 97 -0.84 -20.72 7.51
N GLU A 98 -0.02 -19.68 7.67
CA GLU A 98 -0.35 -18.50 8.50
C GLU A 98 -0.54 -17.23 7.65
N ILE A 99 -1.50 -17.24 6.71
CA ILE A 99 -1.90 -15.99 6.04
C ILE A 99 -2.79 -15.20 7.01
N PRO A 100 -2.35 -14.05 7.54
CA PRO A 100 -3.16 -13.26 8.45
C PRO A 100 -4.39 -12.69 7.73
N ILE A 101 -5.51 -12.67 8.44
CA ILE A 101 -6.74 -12.02 7.97
C ILE A 101 -6.60 -10.54 8.30
N ILE A 102 -6.54 -9.71 7.26
CA ILE A 102 -6.50 -8.25 7.40
C ILE A 102 -7.92 -7.75 7.67
N ASP A 103 -8.10 -7.02 8.77
CA ASP A 103 -9.38 -6.40 9.09
C ASP A 103 -9.53 -5.04 8.40
N ASN A 104 -10.78 -4.63 8.16
CA ASN A 104 -11.09 -3.33 7.58
C ASN A 104 -10.64 -2.16 8.46
N SER A 105 -10.46 -2.36 9.77
CA SER A 105 -9.90 -1.31 10.65
C SER A 105 -8.42 -1.04 10.38
N GLU A 106 -7.67 -2.05 9.94
CA GLU A 106 -6.24 -1.99 9.63
C GLU A 106 -5.98 -1.31 8.28
N ILE A 107 -7.00 -1.21 7.43
CA ILE A 107 -6.89 -0.58 6.09
C ILE A 107 -6.85 0.95 6.16
N ILE A 108 -7.41 1.56 7.20
CA ILE A 108 -7.57 3.02 7.25
C ILE A 108 -6.22 3.76 7.20
N PRO A 109 -5.19 3.38 7.99
CA PRO A 109 -3.86 3.97 7.87
C PRO A 109 -3.22 3.81 6.48
N LEU A 110 -3.50 2.69 5.80
CA LEU A 110 -3.01 2.42 4.45
C LEU A 110 -3.72 3.29 3.40
N LEU A 111 -5.04 3.47 3.53
CA LEU A 111 -5.80 4.41 2.69
C LEU A 111 -5.36 5.86 2.91
N MET A 112 -4.98 6.24 4.13
CA MET A 112 -4.38 7.55 4.41
C MET A 112 -3.08 7.73 3.63
N ASP A 113 -2.17 6.76 3.68
CA ASP A 113 -0.91 6.76 2.93
C ASP A 113 -1.14 6.84 1.41
N VAL A 114 -2.05 6.02 0.88
CA VAL A 114 -2.44 6.04 -0.54
C VAL A 114 -3.02 7.40 -0.93
N THR A 115 -3.90 7.97 -0.10
CA THR A 115 -4.53 9.28 -0.37
C THR A 115 -3.50 10.40 -0.44
N VAL A 116 -2.56 10.44 0.52
CA VAL A 116 -1.47 11.42 0.53
C VAL A 116 -0.62 11.27 -0.74
N LYS A 117 -0.17 10.06 -1.05
CA LYS A 117 0.70 9.78 -2.21
C LYS A 117 0.03 10.01 -3.55
N SER A 118 -1.29 9.89 -3.62
CA SER A 118 -2.09 10.14 -4.83
C SER A 118 -2.23 11.63 -5.16
N LYS A 119 -1.87 12.54 -4.23
CA LYS A 119 -1.87 14.00 -4.43
C LYS A 119 -3.21 14.54 -4.96
N LEU A 120 -4.30 14.03 -4.41
CA LEU A 120 -5.64 14.38 -4.86
C LEU A 120 -5.95 15.85 -4.59
N VAL A 121 -6.38 16.56 -5.63
CA VAL A 121 -6.73 17.97 -5.51
C VAL A 121 -8.16 18.11 -4.99
N HIS A 122 -9.12 17.32 -5.49
CA HIS A 122 -10.54 17.51 -5.22
C HIS A 122 -11.19 16.38 -4.39
N VAL A 123 -10.45 15.77 -3.46
CA VAL A 123 -10.91 14.57 -2.76
C VAL A 123 -12.22 14.77 -2.00
N PHE A 124 -12.40 15.86 -1.25
CA PHE A 124 -13.67 16.15 -0.55
C PHE A 124 -14.83 16.30 -1.53
N SER A 125 -14.65 17.10 -2.57
CA SER A 125 -15.68 17.31 -3.58
C SER A 125 -16.04 16.01 -4.30
N ASN A 126 -15.06 15.14 -4.59
CA ASN A 126 -15.31 13.83 -5.18
C ASN A 126 -16.10 12.92 -4.25
N LEU A 127 -15.72 12.82 -2.98
CA LEU A 127 -16.44 12.00 -1.99
C LEU A 127 -17.88 12.50 -1.79
N PHE A 128 -18.06 13.81 -1.66
CA PHE A 128 -19.37 14.44 -1.55
C PHE A 128 -20.22 14.19 -2.82
N TYR A 129 -19.61 14.31 -4.00
CA TYR A 129 -20.28 14.07 -5.27
C TYR A 129 -20.72 12.60 -5.41
N ILE A 130 -19.86 11.64 -5.09
CA ILE A 130 -20.22 10.21 -5.06
C ILE A 130 -21.36 9.98 -4.09
N LYS A 131 -21.24 10.45 -2.85
CA LYS A 131 -22.26 10.27 -1.80
C LYS A 131 -23.62 10.82 -2.19
N SER A 132 -23.64 11.95 -2.89
CA SER A 132 -24.87 12.66 -3.27
C SER A 132 -25.54 12.07 -4.52
N PHE A 133 -24.75 11.59 -5.48
CA PHE A 133 -25.26 11.24 -6.82
C PHE A 133 -25.11 9.76 -7.20
N TYR A 134 -24.39 8.94 -6.43
CA TYR A 134 -24.32 7.50 -6.66
C TYR A 134 -25.44 6.75 -5.91
N HIS A 135 -26.59 6.56 -6.55
CA HIS A 135 -27.78 5.99 -5.91
C HIS A 135 -27.63 4.53 -5.45
N LYS A 136 -26.70 3.76 -6.04
CA LYS A 136 -26.49 2.35 -5.68
C LYS A 136 -25.77 2.14 -4.34
N ILE A 137 -25.30 3.21 -3.68
CA ILE A 137 -24.64 3.12 -2.35
C ILE A 137 -25.55 2.43 -1.33
N THR A 138 -26.85 2.75 -1.34
CA THR A 138 -27.81 2.20 -0.36
C THR A 138 -28.19 0.74 -0.65
N GLU A 139 -27.91 0.25 -1.85
CA GLU A 139 -28.26 -1.11 -2.28
C GLU A 139 -27.12 -2.10 -2.05
N ASN A 140 -25.89 -1.61 -1.87
CA ASN A 140 -24.70 -2.44 -1.70
C ASN A 140 -23.89 -2.01 -0.46
N HIS A 141 -23.98 -2.81 0.60
CA HIS A 141 -23.27 -2.57 1.86
C HIS A 141 -21.75 -2.47 1.68
N VAL A 142 -21.15 -3.32 0.84
CA VAL A 142 -19.70 -3.32 0.60
C VAL A 142 -19.26 -1.98 0.01
N VAL A 143 -19.98 -1.50 -1.00
CA VAL A 143 -19.73 -0.18 -1.63
C VAL A 143 -19.87 0.95 -0.61
N SER A 144 -20.93 0.91 0.21
CA SER A 144 -21.12 1.89 1.29
C SER A 144 -19.95 1.88 2.28
N ASP A 145 -19.47 0.71 2.66
CA ASP A 145 -18.40 0.57 3.66
C ASP A 145 -17.04 1.01 3.09
N ILE A 146 -16.77 0.75 1.81
CA ILE A 146 -15.60 1.29 1.10
C ILE A 146 -15.65 2.83 1.10
N LEU A 147 -16.78 3.42 0.74
CA LEU A 147 -16.91 4.89 0.75
C LEU A 147 -16.66 5.46 2.15
N LYS A 148 -17.22 4.85 3.19
CA LYS A 148 -16.97 5.24 4.59
C LYS A 148 -15.51 5.09 5.00
N ALA A 149 -14.80 4.08 4.50
CA ALA A 149 -13.39 3.88 4.77
C ALA A 149 -12.56 5.05 4.21
N PHE A 150 -12.85 5.47 2.97
CA PHE A 150 -12.22 6.66 2.37
C PHE A 150 -12.60 7.96 3.09
N GLU A 151 -13.88 8.16 3.42
CA GLU A 151 -14.31 9.33 4.24
C GLU A 151 -13.57 9.36 5.57
N THR A 152 -13.43 8.21 6.24
CA THR A 152 -12.72 8.10 7.52
C THR A 152 -11.24 8.42 7.36
N ALA A 153 -10.57 7.87 6.34
CA ALA A 153 -9.16 8.15 6.06
C ALA A 153 -8.92 9.65 5.80
N VAL A 154 -9.74 10.28 4.95
CA VAL A 154 -9.64 11.71 4.62
C VAL A 154 -9.90 12.58 5.86
N ASN A 155 -10.92 12.29 6.65
CA ASN A 155 -11.19 13.02 7.88
C ASN A 155 -10.03 12.89 8.89
N ARG A 156 -9.44 11.71 9.03
CA ARG A 156 -8.25 11.52 9.89
C ARG A 156 -7.05 12.31 9.38
N LEU A 157 -6.86 12.42 8.07
CA LEU A 157 -5.77 13.23 7.49
C LEU A 157 -5.93 14.72 7.83
N VAL A 158 -7.15 15.27 7.79
CA VAL A 158 -7.40 16.66 8.22
C VAL A 158 -7.08 16.84 9.71
N MET A 159 -7.45 15.87 10.54
CA MET A 159 -7.19 15.94 11.99
C MET A 159 -5.75 15.59 12.38
N THR A 160 -4.90 15.18 11.43
CA THR A 160 -3.52 14.78 11.71
C THR A 160 -2.64 16.02 11.90
N ASP A 161 -2.12 16.21 13.11
CA ASP A 161 -1.10 17.23 13.35
C ASP A 161 0.27 16.72 12.85
N VAL A 162 0.70 17.25 11.71
CA VAL A 162 1.98 16.93 11.06
C VAL A 162 3.18 17.09 12.00
N LYS A 163 3.09 17.98 13.01
CA LYS A 163 4.19 18.21 13.96
C LYS A 163 4.36 17.10 14.98
N ASN A 164 3.33 16.29 15.21
CA ASN A 164 3.31 15.24 16.23
C ASN A 164 3.48 13.83 15.63
N ILE A 165 3.79 13.74 14.34
CA ILE A 165 3.96 12.44 13.68
C ILE A 165 5.22 11.78 14.22
N GLN A 166 5.04 10.57 14.76
CA GLN A 166 6.16 9.83 15.31
C GLN A 166 7.09 9.35 14.19
N PRO A 167 8.42 9.33 14.44
CA PRO A 167 9.36 8.74 13.51
C PRO A 167 9.07 7.23 13.35
N THR A 168 9.20 6.72 12.14
CA THR A 168 9.11 5.27 11.85
C THR A 168 10.09 4.48 12.71
N SER A 169 9.71 3.26 13.12
CA SER A 169 10.59 2.37 13.90
C SER A 169 11.86 1.94 13.14
N GLY A 170 11.95 2.25 11.84
CA GLY A 170 13.14 2.10 11.01
C GLY A 170 13.47 0.65 10.65
N LYS A 171 12.59 -0.29 10.99
CA LYS A 171 12.80 -1.73 10.80
C LYS A 171 12.51 -2.22 9.39
N ILE A 172 11.76 -1.47 8.58
CA ILE A 172 11.46 -1.85 7.20
C ILE A 172 11.81 -0.73 6.23
N ILE A 173 13.05 -0.77 5.73
CA ILE A 173 13.41 -0.16 4.45
C ILE A 173 13.31 -1.28 3.41
N ARG A 174 12.12 -1.44 2.82
CA ARG A 174 11.90 -2.26 1.60
C ARG A 174 11.69 -1.39 0.37
N SER A 175 12.36 -0.25 0.32
CA SER A 175 12.71 0.36 -0.95
C SER A 175 14.23 0.35 -1.03
N MET A 176 14.77 -0.61 -1.78
CA MET A 176 16.17 -0.57 -2.16
C MET A 176 16.33 0.72 -2.98
N ASN A 177 17.10 1.68 -2.49
CA ASN A 177 17.39 2.89 -3.26
C ASN A 177 18.08 2.44 -4.57
N LEU A 178 17.68 2.98 -5.72
CA LEU A 178 18.32 2.70 -7.01
C LEU A 178 19.85 2.94 -6.94
N GLU A 179 20.28 3.91 -6.14
CA GLU A 179 21.70 4.18 -5.87
C GLU A 179 22.37 3.06 -5.07
N GLU A 180 21.63 2.39 -4.19
CA GLU A 180 22.08 1.22 -3.42
C GLU A 180 22.14 -0.03 -4.31
N TYR A 181 21.17 -0.21 -5.22
CA TYR A 181 21.18 -1.25 -6.24
C TYR A 181 22.35 -1.08 -7.21
N ILE A 182 22.57 0.14 -7.70
CA ILE A 182 23.74 0.49 -8.53
C ILE A 182 25.02 0.30 -7.75
N LYS A 183 25.07 0.65 -6.46
CA LYS A 183 26.26 0.44 -5.62
C LYS A 183 26.57 -1.05 -5.43
N ILE A 184 25.57 -1.88 -5.17
CA ILE A 184 25.72 -3.33 -5.02
C ILE A 184 26.15 -3.99 -6.34
N THR A 185 25.58 -3.55 -7.46
CA THR A 185 25.94 -4.05 -8.80
C THR A 185 27.25 -3.48 -9.33
N SER A 186 27.70 -2.32 -8.85
CA SER A 186 28.99 -1.72 -9.24
C SER A 186 30.15 -2.06 -8.30
N SER A 187 29.88 -2.58 -7.10
CA SER A 187 30.90 -2.94 -6.10
C SER A 187 31.16 -4.44 -5.97
N SER A 188 30.76 -5.25 -6.94
CA SER A 188 30.98 -6.70 -6.89
C SER A 188 31.78 -7.16 -8.09
N ASP A 189 33.03 -7.50 -7.82
CA ASP A 189 33.94 -8.30 -8.62
C ASP A 189 33.20 -9.45 -9.35
N GLU A 190 33.06 -9.34 -10.67
CA GLU A 190 32.33 -10.29 -11.53
C GLU A 190 32.97 -11.70 -11.61
N ASP A 191 34.11 -11.95 -10.96
CA ASP A 191 34.86 -13.20 -11.12
C ASP A 191 34.77 -14.20 -9.95
N ILE A 192 34.17 -13.84 -8.79
CA ILE A 192 34.25 -14.69 -7.57
C ILE A 192 32.95 -15.45 -7.27
N ILE A 193 31.76 -14.86 -7.47
CA ILE A 193 30.49 -15.47 -6.99
C ILE A 193 29.94 -16.54 -7.95
N ASN A 194 30.17 -16.40 -9.27
CA ASN A 194 29.74 -17.40 -10.25
C ASN A 194 30.50 -18.73 -10.15
N ARG A 195 31.70 -18.73 -9.54
CA ARG A 195 32.43 -19.97 -9.25
C ARG A 195 31.81 -20.71 -8.07
N THR A 196 31.46 -20.02 -6.98
CA THR A 196 30.99 -20.67 -5.74
C THR A 196 29.64 -21.38 -5.87
N LEU A 197 28.65 -20.81 -6.57
CA LEU A 197 27.33 -21.44 -6.73
C LEU A 197 27.35 -22.62 -7.71
N ALA A 198 28.12 -22.51 -8.80
CA ALA A 198 28.32 -23.60 -9.73
C ALA A 198 29.13 -24.74 -9.09
N ASP A 199 30.15 -24.41 -8.29
CA ASP A 199 30.97 -25.38 -7.57
C ASP A 199 30.16 -26.11 -6.48
N GLU A 200 29.26 -25.43 -5.76
CA GLU A 200 28.37 -26.08 -4.79
C GLU A 200 27.36 -27.03 -5.44
N ALA A 201 26.78 -26.64 -6.58
CA ALA A 201 25.87 -27.49 -7.33
C ALA A 201 26.60 -28.73 -7.88
N ASN A 202 27.81 -28.54 -8.41
CA ASN A 202 28.64 -29.63 -8.91
C ASN A 202 29.11 -30.56 -7.79
N GLN A 203 29.44 -30.03 -6.61
CA GLN A 203 29.82 -30.82 -5.43
C GLN A 203 28.64 -31.67 -4.92
N ARG A 204 27.41 -31.15 -4.95
CA ARG A 204 26.20 -31.91 -4.59
C ARG A 204 25.95 -33.06 -5.57
N VAL A 205 26.12 -32.83 -6.87
CA VAL A 205 25.97 -33.86 -7.90
C VAL A 205 27.06 -34.95 -7.75
N LEU A 206 28.31 -34.56 -7.50
CA LEU A 206 29.41 -35.50 -7.24
C LEU A 206 29.16 -36.37 -6.00
N ASN A 207 28.66 -35.78 -4.91
CA ASN A 207 28.31 -36.53 -3.70
C ASN A 207 27.15 -37.51 -3.93
N LEU A 208 26.15 -37.13 -4.73
CA LEU A 208 25.05 -38.00 -5.13
C LEU A 208 25.54 -39.18 -5.96
N ILE A 209 26.37 -38.92 -6.98
CA ILE A 209 26.95 -39.97 -7.83
C ILE A 209 27.81 -40.93 -6.99
N THR A 210 28.70 -40.39 -6.14
CA THR A 210 29.58 -41.19 -5.30
C THR A 210 28.78 -42.11 -4.37
N ARG A 211 27.73 -41.58 -3.74
CA ARG A 211 26.83 -42.32 -2.85
C ARG A 211 26.07 -43.41 -3.60
N SER A 212 25.56 -43.12 -4.80
CA SER A 212 24.87 -44.11 -5.65
C SER A 212 25.80 -45.20 -6.20
N THR A 213 27.09 -44.90 -6.40
CA THR A 213 28.07 -45.91 -6.84
C THR A 213 28.62 -46.77 -5.71
N SER A 214 28.64 -46.27 -4.47
CA SER A 214 29.12 -47.02 -3.30
C SER A 214 28.10 -48.02 -2.71
N GLU A 215 26.81 -47.92 -3.07
CA GLU A 215 25.77 -48.84 -2.60
C GLU A 215 25.66 -50.14 -3.42
N ASN A 216 26.46 -50.30 -4.49
CA ASN A 216 26.45 -51.48 -5.37
C ASN A 216 27.59 -52.50 -5.14
N GLU A 217 28.41 -52.35 -4.08
CA GLU A 217 29.53 -53.29 -3.80
C GLU A 217 29.35 -54.14 -2.53
N LEU A 218 28.14 -54.24 -1.97
CA LEU A 218 27.90 -55.03 -0.74
C LEU A 218 26.82 -56.12 -0.82
N TYR A 219 26.43 -56.58 -2.01
CA TYR A 219 25.69 -57.84 -2.20
C TYR A 219 26.09 -58.57 -3.47
#